data_AF-A0A522U551-F1
#
_entry.id   AF-A0A522U551-F1
#
_cell.length_a   1.000
_cell.length_b   1.000
_cell.length_c   1.000
_cell.angle_alpha   90.00
_cell.angle_beta   90.00
_cell.angle_gamma   90.00
#
_symmetry.space_group_name_H-M   'P 1'
#
loop_
_entity.id
_entity.type
_entity.pdbx_description
1 polymer ?
#
loop_
_entity_poly.entity_id
_entity_poly.type
_entity_poly.pdbx_seq_one_letter_code
_entity_poly.pdbx_strand_id
1 'polypeptide(L)'
;MSVPQVRLESIRLKTGGRVHLVPRVPSSGPVTTMCGRNLPEKSFAAVATEADCANCVRRSQDPSRISGAFFAQEEGMELLRLSLEQARLRRPRRPARRRPSLPCGPPQNRPSRCRRIGSASW
;
A
#
# COMPACT_ATOMS: atom_id res chain seq x y z
N MET A 1 -11.20 -15.74 9.54
CA MET A 1 -10.07 -14.89 9.96
C MET A 1 -10.56 -13.47 10.03
N SER A 2 -10.78 -12.93 11.23
CA SER A 2 -11.26 -11.56 11.41
C SER A 2 -10.11 -10.61 11.15
N VAL A 3 -10.20 -9.85 10.06
CA VAL A 3 -9.23 -8.78 9.76
C VAL A 3 -9.36 -7.76 10.89
N PRO A 4 -8.27 -7.38 11.60
CA PRO A 4 -8.36 -6.35 12.61
C PRO A 4 -8.97 -5.10 11.96
N GLN A 5 -10.14 -4.68 12.44
CA GLN A 5 -10.82 -3.48 11.95
C GLN A 5 -9.93 -2.29 12.31
N VAL A 6 -9.22 -1.80 11.31
CA VAL A 6 -8.37 -0.62 11.46
C VAL A 6 -9.28 0.59 11.68
N ARG A 7 -9.21 1.19 12.86
CA ARG A 7 -9.99 2.39 13.19
C ARG A 7 -9.37 3.59 12.49
N LEU A 8 -10.17 4.29 11.69
CA LEU A 8 -9.81 5.58 11.11
C LEU A 8 -10.39 6.68 11.98
N GLU A 9 -9.69 7.79 12.06
CA GLU A 9 -10.11 8.97 12.81
C GLU A 9 -10.57 10.07 11.86
N SER A 10 -11.65 10.76 12.25
CA SER A 10 -12.19 11.89 11.51
C SER A 10 -11.52 13.19 11.95
N ILE A 11 -11.07 13.96 10.98
CA ILE A 11 -10.52 15.30 11.22
C ILE A 11 -11.18 16.35 10.35
N ARG A 12 -11.24 17.57 10.89
CA ARG A 12 -11.68 18.75 10.17
C ARG A 12 -10.62 19.82 10.24
N LEU A 13 -10.48 20.60 9.17
CA LEU A 13 -9.69 21.82 9.18
C LEU A 13 -10.32 22.83 10.15
N LYS A 14 -9.47 23.54 10.91
CA LYS A 14 -9.92 24.62 11.83
C LYS A 14 -10.52 25.80 11.08
N THR A 15 -10.09 26.02 9.83
CA THR A 15 -10.66 27.00 8.91
C THR A 15 -12.05 26.59 8.38
N GLY A 16 -12.56 25.41 8.77
CA GLY A 16 -13.83 24.86 8.33
C GLY A 16 -13.71 23.99 7.08
N GLY A 17 -14.86 23.65 6.50
CA GLY A 17 -14.96 22.76 5.33
C GLY A 17 -15.30 21.32 5.67
N ARG A 18 -14.90 20.39 4.79
CA ARG A 18 -15.27 18.96 4.81
C ARG A 18 -14.48 18.17 5.86
N VAL A 19 -15.11 17.14 6.40
CA VAL A 19 -14.44 16.18 7.28
C VAL A 19 -13.68 15.13 6.44
N HIS A 20 -12.43 14.87 6.81
CA HIS A 20 -11.53 13.93 6.17
C HIS A 20 -11.17 12.78 7.11
N LEU A 21 -10.85 11.61 6.56
CA LEU A 21 -10.34 10.48 7.35
C LEU A 21 -8.82 10.46 7.35
N VAL A 22 -8.25 10.15 8.51
CA VAL A 22 -6.84 9.83 8.70
C VAL A 22 -6.70 8.48 9.39
N PRO A 23 -5.60 7.75 9.14
CA PRO A 23 -5.21 6.58 9.91
C PRO A 23 -5.24 6.80 11.43
N ARG A 24 -4.64 7.89 11.89
CA ARG A 24 -4.54 8.30 13.29
C ARG A 24 -4.27 9.79 13.34
N VAL A 25 -4.78 10.48 14.36
CA VAL A 25 -4.43 11.88 14.62
C VAL A 25 -3.14 11.92 15.44
N PRO A 26 -2.03 12.45 14.90
CA PRO A 26 -0.79 12.58 15.66
C PRO A 26 -0.94 13.68 16.72
N SER A 27 -0.30 13.50 17.88
CA SER A 27 -0.27 14.50 18.95
C SER A 27 0.48 15.78 18.54
N SER A 28 1.44 15.66 17.63
CA SER A 28 2.22 16.75 17.05
C SER A 28 2.66 16.40 15.63
N GLY A 29 2.89 17.42 14.80
CA GLY A 29 3.32 17.27 13.41
C GLY A 29 2.21 17.31 12.35
N PRO A 30 2.60 17.30 11.07
CA PRO A 30 1.67 17.27 9.95
C PRO A 30 1.00 15.89 9.82
N VAL A 31 -0.22 15.87 9.28
CA VAL A 31 -0.93 14.61 9.01
C VAL A 31 -1.30 14.49 7.54
N THR A 32 -1.18 13.28 7.01
CA THR A 32 -1.63 12.94 5.66
C THR A 32 -2.99 12.25 5.72
N THR A 33 -3.99 12.87 5.10
CA THR A 33 -5.35 12.31 4.96
C THR A 33 -5.38 11.13 4.00
N MET A 34 -6.40 10.27 4.14
CA MET A 34 -6.64 9.13 3.23
C MET A 34 -6.79 9.56 1.76
N CYS A 35 -7.25 10.79 1.50
CA CYS A 35 -7.34 11.35 0.15
C CYS A 35 -6.01 11.91 -0.40
N GLY A 36 -4.91 11.83 0.36
CA GLY A 36 -3.58 12.28 -0.06
C GLY A 36 -3.31 13.77 0.19
N ARG A 37 -4.10 14.43 1.04
CA ARG A 37 -3.88 15.83 1.41
C ARG A 37 -3.05 15.91 2.69
N ASN A 38 -1.97 16.69 2.65
CA ASN A 38 -1.15 17.00 3.81
C ASN A 38 -1.72 18.21 4.52
N LEU A 39 -2.00 18.06 5.82
CA LEU A 39 -2.47 19.14 6.67
C LEU A 39 -1.33 19.51 7.62
N PRO A 40 -0.92 20.79 7.67
CA PRO A 40 0.14 21.22 8.58
C PRO A 40 -0.30 21.10 10.04
N GLU A 41 0.67 21.02 10.95
CA GLU A 41 0.43 20.97 12.39
C GLU A 41 -0.53 22.10 12.81
N LYS A 42 -1.40 21.83 13.78
CA LYS A 42 -2.37 22.78 14.35
C LYS A 42 -3.41 23.34 13.37
N SER A 43 -3.41 22.96 12.09
CA SER A 43 -4.43 23.39 11.12
C SER A 43 -5.71 22.56 11.14
N PHE A 44 -5.70 21.43 11.84
CA PHE A 44 -6.81 20.48 11.93
C PHE A 44 -7.16 20.17 13.39
N ALA A 45 -8.36 19.61 13.57
CA ALA A 45 -8.86 19.10 14.85
C ALA A 45 -9.56 17.76 14.62
N ALA A 46 -9.40 16.84 15.57
CA ALA A 46 -10.18 15.61 15.62
C ALA A 46 -11.65 15.93 15.88
N VAL A 47 -12.55 15.30 15.13
CA VAL A 47 -13.99 15.48 15.26
C VAL A 47 -14.67 14.11 15.34
N ALA A 48 -15.77 14.02 16.08
CA ALA A 48 -16.58 12.79 16.16
C ALA A 48 -17.54 12.64 14.96
N THR A 49 -17.61 13.64 14.08
CA THR A 49 -18.48 13.63 12.91
C THR A 49 -17.98 12.63 11.85
N GLU A 50 -18.91 12.04 11.12
CA GLU A 50 -18.57 11.20 9.97
C GLU A 50 -17.86 12.00 8.87
N ALA A 51 -17.13 11.28 8.01
CA ALA A 51 -16.33 11.92 6.97
C ALA A 51 -17.17 12.31 5.74
N ASP A 52 -17.16 13.59 5.40
CA ASP A 52 -17.87 14.12 4.22
C ASP A 52 -17.07 13.98 2.91
N CYS A 53 -15.78 13.64 3.01
CA CYS A 53 -14.94 13.52 1.83
C CYS A 53 -15.19 12.18 1.11
N ALA A 54 -15.86 12.22 -0.05
CA ALA A 54 -16.13 11.03 -0.87
C ALA A 54 -14.89 10.17 -1.18
N ASN A 55 -13.72 10.79 -1.41
CA ASN A 55 -12.48 10.06 -1.61
C ASN A 55 -11.99 9.34 -0.34
N CYS A 56 -12.17 9.94 0.83
CA CYS A 56 -11.84 9.30 2.10
C CYS A 56 -12.77 8.11 2.37
N VAL A 57 -14.09 8.29 2.18
CA VAL A 57 -15.10 7.24 2.38
C VAL A 57 -14.87 6.07 1.42
N ARG A 58 -14.59 6.33 0.15
CA ARG A 58 -14.29 5.26 -0.81
C ARG A 58 -13.01 4.50 -0.43
N ARG A 59 -11.98 5.20 0.05
CA ARG A 59 -10.69 4.58 0.42
C ARG A 59 -10.72 3.88 1.78
N SER A 60 -11.66 4.21 2.66
CA SER A 60 -11.84 3.49 3.93
C SER A 60 -12.51 2.13 3.75
N GLN A 61 -13.13 1.88 2.60
CA GLN A 61 -13.70 0.57 2.27
C GLN A 61 -12.66 -0.39 1.68
N ASP A 62 -11.48 0.10 1.28
CA ASP A 62 -10.40 -0.68 0.69
C ASP A 62 -9.32 -1.05 1.75
N PRO A 63 -9.26 -2.30 2.24
CA PRO A 63 -8.33 -2.68 3.31
C PRO A 63 -6.86 -2.47 2.94
N SER A 64 -6.49 -2.77 1.69
CA SER A 64 -5.12 -2.61 1.19
C SER A 64 -4.67 -1.14 1.17
N ARG A 65 -5.59 -0.20 0.94
CA ARG A 65 -5.28 1.24 0.95
C ARG A 65 -5.13 1.76 2.36
N ILE A 66 -5.94 1.26 3.29
CA ILE A 66 -5.81 1.59 4.71
C ILE A 66 -4.42 1.16 5.19
N SER A 67 -4.03 -0.09 4.98
CA SER A 67 -2.69 -0.57 5.38
C SER A 67 -1.58 0.31 4.81
N GLY A 68 -1.63 0.65 3.51
CA GLY A 68 -0.65 1.53 2.88
C GLY A 68 -0.57 2.95 3.47
N ALA A 69 -1.70 3.52 3.90
CA ALA A 69 -1.74 4.85 4.50
C ALA A 69 -1.12 4.88 5.90
N PHE A 70 -1.23 3.79 6.67
CA PHE A 70 -0.49 3.62 7.93
C PHE A 70 1.01 3.48 7.68
N PHE A 71 1.42 2.79 6.60
CA PHE A 71 2.84 2.63 6.28
C PHE A 71 3.55 3.93 5.83
N ALA A 72 2.79 4.87 5.28
CA ALA A 72 3.30 6.18 4.85
C ALA A 72 3.52 7.16 6.02
N GLN A 73 3.08 6.83 7.23
CA GLN A 73 3.33 7.60 8.45
C GLN A 73 4.60 7.09 9.14
N GLU A 74 5.21 7.90 10.02
CA GLU A 74 6.50 7.57 10.66
C GLU A 74 6.49 6.23 11.42
N GLU A 75 5.33 5.76 11.89
CA GLU A 75 5.21 4.45 12.54
C GLU A 75 5.31 3.29 11.55
N GLY A 76 4.90 3.51 10.29
CA GLY A 76 5.01 2.56 9.20
C GLY A 76 6.43 2.20 8.84
N MET A 77 7.30 3.20 8.78
CA MET A 77 8.73 2.98 8.56
C MET A 77 9.39 2.26 9.74
N GLU A 78 8.91 2.48 10.97
CA GLU A 78 9.45 1.83 12.16
C GLU A 78 9.08 0.33 12.20
N LEU A 79 7.83 -0.01 11.85
CA LEU A 79 7.42 -1.41 11.68
C LEU A 79 8.22 -2.10 10.57
N LEU A 80 8.51 -1.40 9.47
CA LEU A 80 9.35 -1.92 8.40
C LEU A 80 10.80 -2.14 8.89
N ARG A 81 11.36 -1.21 9.65
CA ARG A 81 12.70 -1.35 10.26
C ARG A 81 12.77 -2.58 11.16
N LEU A 82 11.81 -2.76 12.07
CA LEU A 82 11.76 -3.91 12.98
C LEU A 82 11.60 -5.24 12.22
N SER A 83 10.79 -5.27 11.15
CA SER A 83 10.64 -6.46 10.30
C SER A 83 11.92 -6.81 9.54
N LEU A 84 12.63 -5.81 9.00
CA LEU A 84 13.92 -6.01 8.35
C LEU A 84 15.00 -6.48 9.34
N GLU A 85 14.97 -5.99 10.57
CA GLU A 85 15.88 -6.42 11.64
C GLU A 85 15.64 -7.88 12.04
N GLN A 86 14.38 -8.28 12.20
CA GLN A 86 14.02 -9.68 12.40
C GLN A 86 14.40 -10.57 11.21
N ALA A 87 14.26 -10.09 9.97
CA ALA A 87 14.68 -10.82 8.77
C ALA A 87 16.21 -10.97 8.67
N ARG A 88 16.98 -9.99 9.16
CA ARG A 88 18.44 -10.08 9.28
C ARG A 88 18.86 -11.16 10.28
N LEU A 89 18.16 -11.27 11.41
CA LEU A 89 18.40 -12.30 12.43
C LEU A 89 17.97 -13.70 11.96
N ARG A 90 16.93 -13.78 11.13
CA ARG A 90 16.46 -15.03 10.51
C ARG A 90 17.25 -15.46 9.28
N ARG A 91 18.43 -14.90 9.00
CA ARG A 91 19.30 -15.38 7.90
C ARG A 91 19.46 -16.90 8.03
N PRO A 92 18.86 -17.72 7.14
CA PRO A 92 19.25 -19.11 7.05
C PRO A 92 20.69 -19.09 6.57
N ARG A 93 21.60 -19.79 7.27
CA ARG A 93 22.87 -20.19 6.65
C ARG A 93 22.46 -20.85 5.34
N ARG A 94 22.77 -20.23 4.20
CA ARG A 94 22.57 -20.82 2.87
C ARG A 94 23.09 -22.25 2.95
N PRO A 95 22.28 -23.30 2.72
CA PRO A 95 22.86 -24.54 2.26
C PRO A 95 23.61 -24.20 0.97
N ALA A 96 24.86 -24.62 0.88
CA ALA A 96 25.66 -24.45 -0.31
C ALA A 96 24.83 -24.81 -1.54
N ARG A 97 24.92 -23.96 -2.56
CA ARG A 97 24.21 -24.05 -3.84
C ARG A 97 24.54 -25.40 -4.50
N ARG A 98 23.82 -26.48 -4.18
CA ARG A 98 23.74 -27.65 -5.07
C ARG A 98 22.91 -27.20 -6.26
N ARG A 99 23.54 -27.20 -7.44
CA ARG A 99 22.88 -27.02 -8.74
C ARG A 99 21.63 -27.89 -8.78
N PRO A 100 20.43 -27.35 -9.10
CA PRO A 100 19.30 -28.18 -9.47
C PRO A 100 19.65 -28.84 -10.81
N SER A 101 19.77 -30.17 -10.82
CA SER A 101 19.63 -30.95 -12.05
C SER A 101 18.21 -30.74 -12.55
N LEU A 102 18.06 -30.14 -13.73
CA LEU A 102 16.79 -30.00 -14.44
C LEU A 102 16.11 -31.38 -14.58
N PRO A 103 14.88 -31.58 -14.09
CA PRO A 103 14.05 -32.67 -14.57
C PRO A 103 13.54 -32.31 -15.97
N CYS A 104 13.78 -33.19 -16.94
CA CYS A 104 13.19 -33.12 -18.28
C CYS A 104 11.66 -33.08 -18.16
N GLY A 105 11.05 -31.98 -18.61
CA GLY A 105 9.60 -31.82 -18.77
C GLY A 105 9.18 -31.85 -20.25
N PRO A 106 7.94 -32.22 -20.57
CA PRO A 106 7.49 -32.65 -21.90
C PRO A 106 7.31 -31.51 -22.92
N PRO A 107 7.22 -31.81 -24.23
CA PRO A 107 7.33 -30.81 -25.30
C PRO A 107 6.13 -29.87 -25.33
N GLN A 108 6.43 -28.57 -25.34
CA GLN A 108 5.43 -27.50 -25.32
C GLN A 108 4.99 -27.18 -26.75
N ASN A 109 3.75 -27.59 -27.01
CA ASN A 109 2.88 -27.27 -28.13
C ASN A 109 3.04 -25.81 -28.64
N ARG A 110 3.29 -25.64 -29.93
CA ARG A 110 3.57 -24.35 -30.58
C ARG A 110 2.30 -23.84 -31.28
N PRO A 111 1.59 -22.82 -30.78
CA PRO A 111 0.52 -22.19 -31.54
C PRO A 111 1.09 -21.17 -32.52
N SER A 112 0.30 -20.94 -33.56
CA SER A 112 0.71 -20.56 -34.89
C SER A 112 0.77 -19.04 -35.14
N ARG A 113 1.45 -18.69 -36.24
CA ARG A 113 1.30 -17.47 -37.07
C ARG A 113 1.74 -16.13 -36.48
N CYS A 114 2.85 -15.63 -37.05
CA CYS A 114 2.97 -14.21 -37.36
C CYS A 114 2.92 -14.04 -38.89
N ARG A 115 1.83 -13.44 -39.36
CA ARG A 115 1.56 -13.01 -40.74
C ARG A 115 2.19 -11.62 -40.97
N ARG A 116 2.83 -11.42 -42.12
CA ARG A 116 2.96 -10.12 -42.86
C ARG A 116 3.54 -10.49 -44.25
N ILE A 117 2.77 -10.57 -45.35
CA ILE A 117 2.29 -9.50 -46.26
C ILE A 117 3.44 -8.51 -46.57
N GLY A 118 3.96 -8.29 -47.78
CA GLY A 118 3.68 -8.74 -49.16
C GLY A 118 4.57 -7.95 -50.15
N SER A 119 4.54 -8.34 -51.46
CA SER A 119 5.02 -7.66 -52.70
C SER A 119 6.53 -7.42 -52.87
N ALA A 120 7.21 -7.58 -54.02
CA ALA A 120 6.84 -7.62 -55.45
C ALA A 120 7.84 -8.53 -56.23
N SER A 121 7.45 -9.27 -57.27
CA SER A 121 7.75 -8.99 -58.72
C SER A 121 9.11 -8.31 -58.92
N TRP A 122 10.07 -8.81 -59.69
CA TRP A 122 10.06 -9.25 -61.10
C TRP A 122 10.93 -10.48 -61.32
#